data_AF-A0ABC9U6C6-F1
#
_entry.id   AF-A0ABC9U6C6-F1
#
_cell.length_a   1.000
_cell.length_b   1.000
_cell.length_c   1.000
_cell.angle_alpha   90.00
_cell.angle_beta   90.00
_cell.angle_gamma   90.00
#
_symmetry.space_group_name_H-M   'P 1'
#
loop_
_entity.id
_entity.type
_entity.pdbx_description
1 polymer ?
#
loop_
_entity_poly.entity_id
_entity_poly.type
_entity_poly.pdbx_seq_one_letter_code
_entity_poly.pdbx_strand_id
1 'polypeptide(L)'
;MNKEYVEFLKMLSPFIILAISTILIPWIKRFYSSYISFFSLPTSKKIEAIEYINGYKKSSNTLEKLKHKIIISDYKLHENTDLSKCVISFFYEDISKNGYFAKSLLRIKGLYVIENGRIRVNVGNVLFALAFWLFTFFTYYLAYYFSADWNKGLPKEGANKQVISSQADSLIKISRIWADFFPANTSNQPI
;
A
#
# COMPACT_ATOMS: atom_id res chain seq x y z
N MET A 1 -0.12 28.36 8.08
CA MET A 1 1.06 27.81 7.37
C MET A 1 1.46 28.76 6.25
N ASN A 2 2.73 29.19 6.21
CA ASN A 2 3.22 30.21 5.26
C ASN A 2 3.12 29.71 3.81
N LYS A 3 2.73 30.58 2.86
CA LYS A 3 2.58 30.25 1.42
C LYS A 3 3.81 29.57 0.81
N GLU A 4 5.01 29.90 1.29
CA GLU A 4 6.26 29.28 0.84
C GLU A 4 6.29 27.77 1.04
N TYR A 5 5.81 27.27 2.19
CA TYR A 5 5.79 25.83 2.47
C TYR A 5 4.91 25.06 1.48
N VAL A 6 3.90 25.71 0.95
CA VAL A 6 2.90 25.14 0.05
C VAL A 6 3.48 24.98 -1.35
N GLU A 7 4.17 26.02 -1.84
CA GLU A 7 4.86 25.96 -3.12
C GLU A 7 6.03 24.99 -3.06
N PHE A 8 6.74 24.94 -1.93
CA PHE A 8 7.78 23.95 -1.69
C PHE A 8 7.23 22.51 -1.72
N LEU A 9 6.11 22.23 -1.07
CA LEU A 9 5.46 20.91 -1.12
C LEU A 9 4.93 20.56 -2.52
N LYS A 10 4.40 21.53 -3.26
CA LYS A 10 3.99 21.32 -4.67
C LYS A 10 5.18 21.01 -5.57
N MET A 11 6.32 21.66 -5.33
CA MET A 11 7.57 21.37 -6.06
C MET A 11 8.11 19.98 -5.72
N LEU A 12 7.94 19.52 -4.48
CA LEU A 12 8.35 18.19 -4.03
C LEU A 12 7.38 17.06 -4.41
N SER A 13 6.10 17.36 -4.66
CA SER A 13 5.07 16.41 -5.06
C SER A 13 5.51 15.36 -6.09
N PRO A 14 6.08 15.73 -7.25
CA PRO A 14 6.53 14.74 -8.24
C PRO A 14 7.63 13.81 -7.70
N PHE A 15 8.52 14.31 -6.83
CA PHE A 15 9.57 13.49 -6.22
C PHE A 15 9.00 12.55 -5.14
N ILE A 16 7.99 12.99 -4.39
CA ILE A 16 7.28 12.15 -3.42
C ILE A 16 6.52 11.04 -4.15
N ILE A 17 5.82 11.36 -5.24
CA ILE A 17 5.12 10.38 -6.09
C ILE A 17 6.13 9.39 -6.69
N LEU A 18 7.29 9.87 -7.13
CA LEU A 18 8.35 9.03 -7.67
C LEU A 18 8.95 8.13 -6.59
N ALA A 19 9.17 8.62 -5.37
CA ALA A 19 9.63 7.81 -4.23
C ALA A 19 8.60 6.74 -3.83
N ILE A 20 7.30 7.09 -3.78
CA ILE A 20 6.23 6.12 -3.50
C ILE A 20 6.20 5.04 -4.58
N SER A 21 6.26 5.43 -5.85
CA SER A 21 6.14 4.47 -6.96
C SER A 21 7.38 3.59 -7.16
N THR A 22 8.58 4.11 -6.92
CA THR A 22 9.84 3.37 -7.12
C THR A 22 10.31 2.60 -5.90
N ILE A 23 9.95 3.03 -4.69
CA ILE A 23 10.43 2.40 -3.44
C ILE A 23 9.27 1.72 -2.71
N LEU A 24 8.16 2.44 -2.48
CA LEU A 24 7.07 1.92 -1.66
C LEU A 24 6.27 0.82 -2.37
N ILE A 25 5.93 0.98 -3.66
CA ILE A 25 5.17 -0.03 -4.41
C ILE A 25 5.94 -1.36 -4.55
N PRO A 26 7.24 -1.39 -4.93
CA PRO A 26 7.99 -2.65 -4.96
C PRO A 26 8.14 -3.29 -3.57
N TRP A 27 8.31 -2.48 -2.53
CA TRP A 27 8.39 -2.98 -1.15
C TRP A 27 7.05 -3.59 -0.69
N ILE A 28 5.92 -2.92 -0.97
CA ILE A 28 4.57 -3.43 -0.76
C ILE A 28 4.36 -4.72 -1.56
N LYS A 29 4.74 -4.78 -2.84
CA LYS A 29 4.63 -5.97 -3.69
C LYS A 29 5.43 -7.15 -3.14
N ARG A 30 6.61 -6.88 -2.57
CA ARG A 30 7.45 -7.87 -1.88
C ARG A 30 6.78 -8.39 -0.61
N PHE A 31 6.07 -7.55 0.12
CA PHE A 31 5.23 -7.94 1.27
C PHE A 31 3.98 -8.73 0.86
N TYR A 32 3.27 -8.34 -0.21
CA TYR A 32 2.12 -9.09 -0.74
C TYR A 32 2.53 -10.47 -1.29
N SER A 33 3.69 -10.59 -1.92
CA SER A 33 4.22 -11.89 -2.35
C SER A 33 4.51 -12.83 -1.16
N SER A 34 4.80 -12.28 0.02
CA SER A 34 4.90 -13.03 1.29
C SER A 34 3.54 -13.41 1.89
N TYR A 35 2.42 -12.92 1.34
CA TYR A 35 1.08 -13.24 1.83
C TYR A 35 0.59 -14.62 1.36
N ILE A 36 1.25 -15.21 0.36
CA ILE A 36 0.99 -16.56 -0.15
C ILE A 36 1.61 -17.58 0.80
N SER A 37 0.75 -18.28 1.53
CA SER A 37 1.13 -19.37 2.43
C SER A 37 1.06 -20.73 1.73
N PHE A 38 1.69 -21.76 2.29
CA PHE A 38 1.55 -23.16 1.85
C PHE A 38 0.08 -23.56 1.59
N PHE A 39 -0.84 -23.13 2.44
CA PHE A 39 -2.27 -23.47 2.35
C PHE A 39 -2.97 -22.86 1.13
N SER A 40 -2.37 -21.86 0.49
CA SER A 40 -2.87 -21.22 -0.73
C SER A 40 -2.42 -21.95 -2.01
N LEU A 41 -1.54 -22.95 -1.90
CA LEU A 41 -1.07 -23.72 -3.04
C LEU A 41 -2.13 -24.72 -3.55
N PRO A 42 -2.06 -25.11 -4.84
CA PRO A 42 -2.87 -26.20 -5.40
C PRO A 42 -2.70 -27.49 -4.61
N THR A 43 -3.73 -28.34 -4.57
CA THR A 43 -3.71 -29.61 -3.83
C THR A 43 -2.56 -30.52 -4.24
N SER A 44 -2.23 -30.59 -5.54
CA SER A 44 -1.08 -31.36 -6.05
C SER A 44 0.24 -30.92 -5.41
N LYS A 45 0.53 -29.62 -5.44
CA LYS A 45 1.73 -29.05 -4.81
C LYS A 45 1.77 -29.25 -3.29
N LYS A 46 0.62 -29.24 -2.62
CA LYS A 46 0.54 -29.50 -1.17
C LYS A 46 0.93 -30.94 -0.83
N ILE A 47 0.50 -31.91 -1.64
CA ILE A 47 0.84 -33.33 -1.45
C ILE A 47 2.34 -33.53 -1.70
N GLU A 48 2.86 -33.01 -2.81
CA GLU A 48 4.29 -33.09 -3.17
C GLU A 48 5.19 -32.52 -2.07
N ALA A 49 4.82 -31.36 -1.51
CA ALA A 49 5.55 -30.75 -0.40
C ALA A 49 5.54 -31.60 0.87
N ILE A 50 4.42 -32.25 1.19
CA ILE A 50 4.30 -33.16 2.35
C ILE A 50 5.17 -34.39 2.14
N GLU A 51 5.14 -34.99 0.95
CA GLU A 51 5.99 -36.14 0.58
C GLU A 51 7.48 -35.78 0.69
N TYR A 52 7.87 -34.62 0.13
CA TYR A 52 9.25 -34.12 0.22
C TYR A 52 9.71 -33.95 1.68
N ILE A 53 8.90 -33.32 2.52
CA ILE A 53 9.23 -33.05 3.92
C ILE A 53 9.25 -34.33 4.77
N ASN A 54 8.45 -35.33 4.41
CA ASN A 54 8.48 -36.64 5.06
C ASN A 54 9.71 -37.45 4.66
N GLY A 55 10.14 -37.37 3.39
CA GLY A 55 11.33 -38.07 2.88
C GLY A 55 12.67 -37.38 3.17
N TYR A 56 12.65 -36.09 3.53
CA TYR A 56 13.87 -35.32 3.74
C TYR A 56 14.65 -35.77 4.99
N LYS A 57 15.94 -36.07 4.81
CA LYS A 57 16.90 -36.28 5.89
C LYS A 57 17.90 -35.14 5.92
N LYS A 58 18.15 -34.60 7.12
CA LYS A 58 19.08 -33.49 7.33
C LYS A 58 20.49 -33.90 6.90
N SER A 59 20.98 -33.32 5.81
CA SER A 59 22.32 -33.58 5.26
C SER A 59 23.35 -32.60 5.83
N SER A 60 24.59 -33.07 6.02
CA SER A 60 25.73 -32.23 6.43
C SER A 60 26.27 -31.39 5.27
N ASN A 61 26.11 -31.87 4.03
CA ASN A 61 26.62 -31.26 2.80
C ASN A 61 25.96 -29.91 2.51
N THR A 62 26.77 -28.89 2.18
CA THR A 62 26.33 -27.52 1.86
C THR A 62 25.40 -27.46 0.65
N LEU A 63 25.66 -28.23 -0.41
CA LEU A 63 24.84 -28.24 -1.62
C LEU A 63 23.44 -28.80 -1.35
N GLU A 64 23.34 -29.89 -0.59
CA GLU A 64 22.06 -30.48 -0.20
C GLU A 64 21.25 -29.55 0.71
N LYS A 65 21.92 -28.80 1.60
CA LYS A 65 21.26 -27.75 2.40
C LYS A 65 20.71 -26.63 1.52
N LEU A 66 21.46 -26.17 0.52
CA LEU A 66 20.99 -25.13 -0.41
C LEU A 66 19.82 -25.62 -1.26
N LYS A 67 19.92 -26.85 -1.80
CA LYS A 67 18.83 -27.50 -2.54
C LYS A 67 17.56 -27.57 -1.70
N HIS A 68 17.69 -27.99 -0.44
CA HIS A 68 16.57 -28.04 0.50
C HIS A 68 15.94 -26.66 0.72
N LYS A 69 16.77 -25.65 0.98
CA LYS A 69 16.31 -24.27 1.21
C LYS A 69 15.55 -23.71 0.02
N ILE A 70 15.99 -24.00 -1.21
CA ILE A 70 15.31 -23.60 -2.44
C ILE A 70 13.95 -24.29 -2.56
N ILE A 71 13.89 -25.61 -2.40
CA ILE A 71 12.66 -26.41 -2.53
C ILE A 71 11.62 -26.00 -1.46
N ILE A 72 12.00 -25.93 -0.18
CA ILE A 72 11.10 -25.50 0.90
C ILE A 72 10.59 -24.08 0.70
N SER A 73 11.43 -23.19 0.16
CA SER A 73 11.03 -21.83 -0.16
C SER A 73 9.98 -21.77 -1.29
N ASP A 74 10.03 -22.67 -2.28
CA ASP A 74 8.97 -22.78 -3.30
C ASP A 74 7.64 -23.17 -2.67
N TYR A 75 7.66 -24.15 -1.75
CA TYR A 75 6.48 -24.59 -1.02
C TYR A 75 6.00 -23.61 0.06
N LYS A 76 6.68 -22.47 0.26
CA LYS A 76 6.34 -21.45 1.28
C LYS A 76 6.34 -21.99 2.71
N LEU A 77 7.17 -23.00 2.98
CA LEU A 77 7.30 -23.63 4.29
C LEU A 77 8.56 -23.12 5.01
N HIS A 78 8.76 -23.58 6.25
CA HIS A 78 9.93 -23.24 7.04
C HIS A 78 11.07 -24.20 6.77
N GLU A 79 12.31 -23.69 6.82
CA GLU A 79 13.53 -24.50 6.65
C GLU A 79 13.62 -25.63 7.69
N ASN A 80 13.01 -25.44 8.86
CA ASN A 80 12.80 -26.53 9.79
C ASN A 80 11.61 -27.39 9.34
N THR A 81 11.90 -28.62 8.91
CA THR A 81 10.91 -29.61 8.48
C THR A 81 9.94 -30.00 9.58
N ASP A 82 10.42 -30.15 10.81
CA ASP A 82 9.58 -30.60 11.95
C ASP A 82 8.56 -29.54 12.32
N LEU A 83 8.96 -28.27 12.27
CA LEU A 83 8.03 -27.16 12.41
C LEU A 83 6.99 -27.17 11.29
N SER A 84 7.43 -27.29 10.04
CA SER A 84 6.52 -27.30 8.90
C SER A 84 5.49 -28.42 9.02
N LYS A 85 5.93 -29.62 9.44
CA LYS A 85 5.04 -30.74 9.77
C LYS A 85 4.06 -30.37 10.88
N CYS A 86 4.54 -29.85 12.01
CA CYS A 86 3.72 -29.45 13.15
C CYS A 86 2.64 -28.42 12.76
N VAL A 87 3.00 -27.39 12.00
CA VAL A 87 2.06 -26.35 11.56
C VAL A 87 1.01 -26.90 10.60
N ILE A 88 1.41 -27.78 9.69
CA ILE A 88 0.48 -28.44 8.76
C ILE A 88 -0.48 -29.35 9.54
N SER A 89 0.02 -30.20 10.43
CA SER A 89 -0.80 -31.07 11.27
C SER A 89 -1.78 -30.25 12.12
N PHE A 90 -1.30 -29.21 12.80
CA PHE A 90 -2.12 -28.32 13.63
C PHE A 90 -3.23 -27.63 12.81
N PHE A 91 -2.94 -27.25 11.55
CA PHE A 91 -3.96 -26.68 10.66
C PHE A 91 -5.07 -27.67 10.31
N TYR A 92 -4.71 -28.93 10.02
CA TYR A 92 -5.66 -29.97 9.61
C TYR A 92 -6.40 -30.63 10.78
N GLU A 93 -5.90 -30.48 12.01
CA GLU A 93 -6.57 -30.97 13.23
C GLU A 93 -7.90 -30.25 13.49
N ASP A 94 -7.92 -28.92 13.37
CA ASP A 94 -9.16 -28.13 13.42
C ASP A 94 -9.05 -26.90 12.53
N ILE A 95 -9.51 -27.03 11.29
CA ILE A 95 -9.41 -25.96 10.29
C ILE A 95 -10.12 -24.67 10.75
N SER A 96 -11.21 -24.81 11.51
CA SER A 96 -12.05 -23.68 11.93
C SER A 96 -11.36 -22.84 13.01
N LYS A 97 -10.75 -23.49 13.99
CA LYS A 97 -10.06 -22.80 15.11
C LYS A 97 -8.62 -22.47 14.76
N ASN A 98 -7.90 -23.40 14.13
CA ASN A 98 -6.45 -23.30 13.94
C ASN A 98 -6.07 -22.63 12.63
N GLY A 99 -7.03 -22.48 11.71
CA GLY A 99 -6.78 -22.00 10.35
C GLY A 99 -6.11 -20.63 10.29
N TYR A 100 -6.55 -19.67 11.12
CA TYR A 100 -5.95 -18.33 11.14
C TYR A 100 -4.55 -18.34 11.75
N PHE A 101 -4.37 -19.05 12.87
CA PHE A 101 -3.10 -19.10 13.58
C PHE A 101 -2.01 -19.77 12.75
N ALA A 102 -2.29 -20.93 12.16
CA ALA A 102 -1.32 -21.65 11.32
C ALA A 102 -0.93 -20.87 10.06
N LYS A 103 -1.89 -20.20 9.41
CA LYS A 103 -1.60 -19.29 8.29
C LYS A 103 -0.68 -18.13 8.72
N SER A 104 -0.93 -17.58 9.91
CA SER A 104 -0.12 -16.49 10.47
C SER A 104 1.30 -16.95 10.78
N LEU A 105 1.46 -18.17 11.31
CA LEU A 105 2.77 -18.76 11.58
C LEU A 105 3.61 -18.89 10.30
N LEU A 106 3.04 -19.39 9.20
CA LEU A 106 3.77 -19.50 7.93
C LEU A 106 4.06 -18.15 7.28
N ARG A 107 3.22 -17.15 7.53
CA ARG A 107 3.32 -15.82 6.90
C ARG A 107 4.40 -14.95 7.52
N ILE A 108 4.46 -14.87 8.85
CA ILE A 108 5.32 -13.89 9.53
C ILE A 108 6.61 -14.54 10.05
N LYS A 109 7.46 -14.94 9.11
CA LYS A 109 8.78 -15.49 9.40
C LYS A 109 9.64 -14.43 10.12
N GLY A 110 10.24 -14.80 11.25
CA GLY A 110 11.17 -13.93 12.00
C GLY A 110 10.58 -13.21 13.22
N LEU A 111 9.26 -13.22 13.42
CA LEU A 111 8.66 -12.78 14.70
C LEU A 111 8.79 -13.82 15.81
N TYR A 112 9.21 -15.02 15.47
CA TYR A 112 9.40 -16.11 16.41
C TYR A 112 10.63 -16.94 16.04
N VAL A 113 11.24 -17.53 17.05
CA VAL A 113 12.38 -18.44 16.97
C VAL A 113 11.95 -19.76 17.59
N ILE A 114 12.44 -20.86 17.05
CA ILE A 114 12.16 -22.18 17.60
C ILE A 114 13.42 -22.71 18.24
N GLU A 115 13.33 -22.93 19.54
CA GLU A 115 14.39 -23.51 20.35
C GLU A 115 13.81 -24.72 21.06
N ASN A 116 14.42 -25.88 20.84
CA ASN A 116 14.04 -27.16 21.46
C ASN A 116 12.56 -27.54 21.29
N GLY A 117 11.99 -27.32 20.10
CA GLY A 117 10.60 -27.68 19.79
C GLY A 117 9.55 -26.76 20.41
N ARG A 118 9.95 -25.67 21.07
CA ARG A 118 9.04 -24.63 21.57
C ARG A 118 9.15 -23.37 20.71
N ILE A 119 8.00 -22.76 20.42
CA ILE A 119 7.93 -21.48 19.71
C ILE A 119 8.16 -20.38 20.75
N ARG A 120 9.27 -19.65 20.63
CA ARG A 120 9.53 -18.42 21.38
C ARG A 120 9.29 -17.20 20.49
N VAL A 121 8.64 -16.19 21.03
CA VAL A 121 8.44 -14.93 20.32
C VAL A 121 9.72 -14.12 20.37
N ASN A 122 10.16 -13.57 19.24
CA ASN A 122 11.24 -12.61 19.19
C ASN A 122 10.68 -11.23 19.58
N VAL A 123 10.76 -10.94 20.88
CA VAL A 123 10.21 -9.70 21.47
C VAL A 123 10.77 -8.45 20.78
N GLY A 124 12.06 -8.43 20.43
CA GLY A 124 12.68 -7.30 19.74
C GLY A 124 12.03 -7.04 18.37
N ASN A 125 11.86 -8.08 17.56
CA ASN A 125 11.23 -7.96 16.25
C ASN A 125 9.73 -7.61 16.35
N VAL A 126 9.02 -8.11 17.37
CA VAL A 126 7.62 -7.75 17.62
C VAL A 126 7.50 -6.29 18.04
N LEU A 127 8.32 -5.82 18.98
CA LEU A 127 8.34 -4.43 19.40
C LEU A 127 8.71 -3.49 18.26
N PHE A 128 9.68 -3.87 17.42
CA PHE A 128 10.02 -3.12 16.21
C PHE A 128 8.83 -3.03 15.24
N ALA A 129 8.15 -4.16 14.98
CA ALA A 129 6.98 -4.18 14.11
C ALA A 129 5.83 -3.31 14.66
N LEU A 130 5.60 -3.34 15.98
CA LEU A 130 4.60 -2.50 16.64
C LEU A 130 4.98 -1.01 16.56
N ALA A 131 6.23 -0.67 16.86
CA ALA A 131 6.72 0.71 16.77
C ALA A 131 6.60 1.25 15.33
N PHE A 132 6.92 0.43 14.33
CA PHE A 132 6.74 0.79 12.93
C PHE A 132 5.26 1.04 12.59
N TRP A 133 4.35 0.20 13.07
CA TRP A 133 2.91 0.39 12.87
C TRP A 133 2.35 1.65 13.56
N LEU A 134 2.83 1.96 14.76
CA LEU A 134 2.47 3.19 15.46
C LEU A 134 2.99 4.42 14.73
N PHE A 135 4.21 4.36 14.21
CA PHE A 135 4.80 5.45 13.44
C PHE A 135 4.04 5.70 12.13
N THR A 136 3.68 4.65 11.39
CA THR A 136 2.86 4.80 10.17
C THR A 136 1.47 5.33 10.47
N PHE A 137 0.83 4.88 11.55
CA PHE A 137 -0.47 5.41 11.98
C PHE A 137 -0.37 6.88 12.39
N PHE A 138 0.64 7.25 13.18
CA PHE A 138 0.88 8.63 13.62
C PHE A 138 1.13 9.58 12.44
N THR A 139 1.97 9.18 11.50
CA THR A 139 2.24 9.98 10.29
C THR A 139 1.01 10.12 9.40
N TYR A 140 0.21 9.08 9.24
CA TYR A 140 -1.09 9.15 8.55
C TYR A 140 -2.07 10.10 9.25
N TYR A 141 -2.17 9.99 10.58
CA TYR A 141 -3.00 10.88 11.39
C TYR A 141 -2.58 12.34 11.21
N LEU A 142 -1.30 12.66 11.35
CA LEU A 142 -0.80 14.02 11.13
C LEU A 142 -1.10 14.53 9.71
N ALA A 143 -0.91 13.70 8.68
CA ALA A 143 -1.22 14.06 7.30
C ALA A 143 -2.72 14.34 7.09
N TYR A 144 -3.60 13.54 7.70
CA TYR A 144 -5.04 13.74 7.64
C TYR A 144 -5.46 15.08 8.29
N TYR A 145 -4.96 15.38 9.49
CA TYR A 145 -5.32 16.65 10.17
C TYR A 145 -4.73 17.87 9.45
N PHE A 146 -3.51 17.75 8.95
CA PHE A 146 -2.86 18.83 8.20
C PHE A 146 -3.57 19.10 6.85
N SER A 147 -4.05 18.06 6.17
CA SER A 147 -4.87 18.21 4.95
C SER A 147 -6.29 18.69 5.24
N ALA A 148 -6.87 18.34 6.39
CA ALA A 148 -8.19 18.84 6.80
C ALA A 148 -8.17 20.36 7.09
N ASP A 149 -7.10 20.89 7.67
CA ASP A 149 -6.91 22.34 7.85
C ASP A 149 -6.64 23.07 6.53
N TRP A 150 -5.99 22.40 5.57
CA TRP A 150 -5.74 22.93 4.23
C TRP A 150 -7.04 23.26 3.48
N ASN A 151 -8.06 22.40 3.62
CA ASN A 151 -9.34 22.56 2.92
C ASN A 151 -10.22 23.69 3.49
N LYS A 152 -9.96 24.16 4.72
CA LYS A 152 -10.73 25.27 5.33
C LYS A 152 -10.21 26.66 4.96
N GLY A 153 -9.08 26.74 4.25
CA GLY A 153 -8.30 27.97 4.06
C GLY A 153 -8.17 28.49 2.63
N LEU A 154 -9.02 28.08 1.67
CA LEU A 154 -8.99 28.62 0.30
C LEU A 154 -10.13 29.63 0.02
N PRO A 155 -10.08 30.88 0.54
CA PRO A 155 -10.96 31.96 0.07
C PRO A 155 -10.58 32.46 -1.35
N LYS A 156 -9.48 31.95 -1.93
CA LYS A 156 -8.96 32.43 -3.22
C LYS A 156 -9.74 31.97 -4.44
N GLU A 157 -10.43 30.83 -4.40
CA GLU A 157 -11.24 30.41 -5.55
C GLU A 157 -12.50 31.28 -5.71
N GLY A 158 -13.06 31.79 -4.62
CA GLY A 158 -14.19 32.73 -4.66
C GLY A 158 -13.79 34.11 -5.20
N ALA A 159 -12.68 34.67 -4.72
CA ALA A 159 -12.18 35.97 -5.18
C ALA A 159 -11.75 35.94 -6.66
N ASN A 160 -11.09 34.86 -7.12
CA ASN A 160 -10.70 34.74 -8.52
C ASN A 160 -11.91 34.58 -9.45
N LYS A 161 -12.96 33.88 -9.00
CA LYS A 161 -14.24 33.81 -9.73
C LYS A 161 -14.96 35.16 -9.78
N GLN A 162 -14.94 35.93 -8.70
CA GLN A 162 -15.50 37.30 -8.67
C GLN A 162 -14.75 38.26 -9.59
N VAL A 163 -13.42 38.17 -9.67
CA VAL A 163 -12.62 39.00 -10.58
C VAL A 163 -12.95 38.64 -12.03
N ILE A 164 -13.02 37.35 -12.37
CA ILE A 164 -13.36 36.91 -13.74
C ILE A 164 -14.80 37.27 -14.11
N SER A 165 -15.77 37.14 -13.20
CA SER A 165 -17.15 37.55 -13.47
C SER A 165 -17.26 39.06 -13.66
N SER A 166 -16.53 39.87 -12.89
CA SER A 166 -16.52 41.32 -13.05
C SER A 166 -15.93 41.77 -14.38
N GLN A 167 -14.89 41.08 -14.88
CA GLN A 167 -14.33 41.35 -16.20
C GLN A 167 -15.30 41.00 -17.33
N ALA A 168 -16.00 39.86 -17.22
CA ALA A 168 -17.03 39.47 -18.19
C ALA A 168 -18.19 40.49 -18.24
N ASP A 169 -18.62 40.99 -17.09
CA ASP A 169 -19.70 41.99 -17.00
C ASP A 169 -19.31 43.32 -17.65
N SER A 170 -18.06 43.76 -17.47
CA SER A 170 -17.54 44.95 -18.14
C SER A 170 -17.43 44.79 -19.67
N LEU A 171 -17.08 43.60 -20.17
CA LEU A 171 -17.03 43.32 -21.60
C LEU A 171 -18.44 43.35 -22.23
N ILE A 172 -19.44 42.79 -21.55
CA ILE A 172 -20.84 42.84 -21.99
C ILE A 172 -21.36 44.28 -22.00
N LYS A 173 -20.98 45.08 -21.01
CA LYS A 173 -21.36 46.50 -20.95
C LYS A 173 -20.78 47.30 -22.11
N ILE A 174 -19.51 47.05 -22.47
CA ILE A 174 -18.86 47.68 -23.64
C ILE A 174 -19.50 47.21 -24.95
N SER A 175 -19.81 45.91 -25.10
CA SER A 175 -20.45 45.39 -26.32
C SER A 175 -21.84 45.97 -26.52
N ARG A 176 -22.58 46.22 -25.44
CA ARG A 176 -23.92 46.83 -25.49
C ARG A 176 -23.86 48.29 -25.90
N ILE A 177 -22.90 49.06 -25.37
CA ILE A 177 -22.63 50.44 -25.82
C ILE A 177 -22.29 50.47 -27.31
N TRP A 178 -21.41 49.57 -27.76
CA TRP A 178 -21.07 49.46 -29.19
C TRP A 178 -22.27 49.07 -30.07
N ALA A 179 -23.18 48.22 -29.59
CA ALA A 179 -24.40 47.88 -30.31
C ALA A 179 -25.35 49.07 -30.45
N ASP A 180 -25.40 49.97 -29.47
CA ASP A 180 -26.22 51.19 -29.52
C ASP A 180 -25.65 52.24 -30.51
N PHE A 181 -24.35 52.22 -30.78
CA PHE A 181 -23.70 53.09 -31.78
C PHE A 181 -23.89 52.60 -33.23
N PHE A 182 -24.33 51.35 -33.43
CA PHE A 182 -24.64 50.79 -34.74
C PHE A 182 -26.12 50.39 -34.82
N PRO A 183 -27.04 51.34 -35.07
CA PRO A 183 -28.44 51.00 -35.28
C PRO A 183 -28.55 50.02 -36.45
N ALA A 184 -29.34 48.95 -36.26
CA ALA A 184 -29.72 48.08 -37.36
C ALA A 184 -30.35 48.96 -38.45
N ASN A 185 -29.77 48.94 -39.64
CA ASN A 185 -30.27 49.69 -40.79
C ASN A 185 -31.63 49.11 -41.21
N THR A 186 -32.72 49.52 -40.55
CA THR A 186 -34.08 49.32 -41.03
C THR A 186 -34.40 50.45 -42.01
N SER A 187 -33.71 50.45 -43.15
CA SER A 187 -34.14 51.18 -44.33
C SER A 187 -34.27 50.17 -45.47
N ASN A 188 -35.48 49.64 -45.58
CA ASN A 188 -36.05 49.10 -46.82
C ASN A 188 -37.57 48.94 -46.59
N GLN A 189 -38.31 50.02 -46.78
CA GLN A 189 -39.63 49.96 -47.44
C GLN A 189 -39.78 51.17 -48.35
N PRO A 190 -39.68 51.02 -49.68
CA PRO A 190 -40.30 51.95 -50.60
C PRO A 190 -41.82 51.67 -50.66
N ILE A 191 -42.56 52.78 -50.74
CA ILE A 191 -43.96 53.02 -51.17
C ILE A 191 -44.82 51.79 -51.47
#